data_AF-A0A920NA47-F1
#
_entry.id   AF-A0A920NA47-F1
#
_cell.length_a   1.000
_cell.length_b   1.000
_cell.length_c   1.000
_cell.angle_alpha   90.00
_cell.angle_beta   90.00
_cell.angle_gamma   90.00
#
_symmetry.space_group_name_H-M   'P 1'
#
loop_
_entity.id
_entity.type
_entity.pdbx_description
1 polymer ?
#
loop_
_entity_poly.entity_id
_entity_poly.type
_entity_poly.pdbx_seq_one_letter_code
_entity_poly.pdbx_strand_id
1 'polypeptide(L)'
;MIKSKSPDVVIVTTVDSEHDKYIIKSLESGCNVVTEKPMTIPAEKCSNILRAVNETGLNVRVAFNYRWGDGASRVKELLSKSIGPVHHVSFQYLLDTDHGADYFRRWHRNKVNSGGLLIHKATHHFDLINWWTNSVPDTVYGIGKLAFYGNKGGPAQEYRSLSEDNPFELDLSSSDQLKGLYLDAEPYDGYRRNQDVFSEGKFISRIR
;
A
#
# COMPACT_ATOMS: atom_id res chain seq x y z
N MET A 1 6.13 -21.26 14.81
CA MET A 1 5.11 -20.40 15.43
C MET A 1 3.71 -20.97 15.29
N ILE A 2 3.11 -21.05 14.08
CA ILE A 2 1.72 -21.55 13.92
C ILE A 2 1.54 -22.95 14.55
N LYS A 3 2.35 -23.93 14.16
CA LYS A 3 2.28 -25.30 14.75
C LYS A 3 2.46 -25.36 16.26
N SER A 4 3.22 -24.43 16.84
CA SER A 4 3.59 -24.44 18.26
C SER A 4 2.64 -23.61 19.14
N LYS A 5 1.88 -22.68 18.53
CA LYS A 5 1.02 -21.73 19.23
C LYS A 5 -0.45 -21.87 18.87
N SER A 6 -0.76 -22.55 17.76
CA SER A 6 -2.10 -22.81 17.24
C SER A 6 -3.03 -21.58 17.31
N PRO A 7 -2.65 -20.43 16.72
CA PRO A 7 -3.47 -19.24 16.76
C PRO A 7 -4.74 -19.39 15.92
N ASP A 8 -5.84 -18.78 16.34
CA ASP A 8 -7.08 -18.73 15.54
C ASP A 8 -6.96 -17.80 14.33
N VAL A 9 -6.13 -16.76 14.47
CA VAL A 9 -5.94 -15.69 13.47
C VAL A 9 -4.46 -15.37 13.31
N VAL A 10 -4.00 -15.23 12.06
CA VAL A 10 -2.69 -14.69 11.72
C VAL A 10 -2.84 -13.30 11.11
N ILE A 11 -2.04 -12.36 11.58
CA ILE A 11 -1.95 -11.01 10.99
C ILE A 11 -0.75 -10.97 10.04
N VAL A 12 -0.99 -10.62 8.78
CA VAL A 12 0.04 -10.52 7.73
C VAL A 12 0.30 -9.05 7.40
N THR A 13 1.50 -8.58 7.73
CA THR A 13 1.97 -7.20 7.50
C THR A 13 3.34 -7.17 6.81
N THR A 14 3.59 -8.14 5.94
CA THR A 14 4.88 -8.25 5.23
C THR A 14 4.93 -7.29 4.03
N VAL A 15 5.94 -7.42 3.18
CA VAL A 15 5.96 -6.72 1.88
C VAL A 15 4.78 -7.21 1.01
N ASP A 16 4.13 -6.30 0.27
CA ASP A 16 2.90 -6.59 -0.50
C ASP A 16 3.02 -7.83 -1.41
N SER A 17 4.20 -8.02 -2.02
CA SER A 17 4.48 -9.14 -2.93
C SER A 17 4.51 -10.51 -2.28
N GLU A 18 4.63 -10.55 -0.95
CA GLU A 18 4.72 -11.77 -0.14
C GLU A 18 3.42 -12.08 0.61
N HIS A 19 2.41 -11.20 0.57
CA HIS A 19 1.16 -11.41 1.30
C HIS A 19 0.51 -12.75 0.97
N ASP A 20 0.41 -13.12 -0.31
CA ASP A 20 -0.22 -14.35 -0.78
C ASP A 20 0.40 -15.59 -0.14
N LYS A 21 1.74 -15.64 -0.06
CA LYS A 21 2.49 -16.76 0.52
C LYS A 21 2.12 -16.96 1.99
N TYR A 22 2.06 -15.87 2.76
CA TYR A 22 1.76 -15.95 4.19
C TYR A 22 0.27 -16.15 4.45
N ILE A 23 -0.60 -15.58 3.63
CA ILE A 23 -2.06 -15.78 3.71
C ILE A 23 -2.39 -17.24 3.45
N ILE A 24 -1.98 -17.79 2.30
CA ILE A 24 -2.31 -19.17 1.89
C ILE A 24 -1.78 -20.17 2.92
N LYS A 25 -0.51 -20.04 3.32
CA LYS A 25 0.10 -20.93 4.31
C LYS A 25 -0.61 -20.89 5.66
N SER A 26 -1.16 -19.73 6.05
CA SER A 26 -1.91 -19.60 7.31
C SER A 26 -3.27 -20.29 7.22
N LEU A 27 -3.99 -20.13 6.09
CA LEU A 27 -5.25 -20.82 5.83
C LEU A 27 -5.05 -22.35 5.81
N GLU A 28 -4.06 -22.84 5.08
CA GLU A 28 -3.70 -24.27 5.01
C GLU A 28 -3.30 -24.84 6.38
N SER A 29 -2.84 -23.97 7.30
CA SER A 29 -2.51 -24.36 8.68
C SER A 29 -3.69 -24.27 9.64
N GLY A 30 -4.91 -23.97 9.17
CA GLY A 30 -6.11 -23.91 9.99
C GLY A 30 -6.42 -22.55 10.62
N CYS A 31 -5.74 -21.47 10.21
CA CYS A 31 -5.90 -20.13 10.80
C CYS A 31 -6.70 -19.20 9.88
N ASN A 32 -7.61 -18.40 10.45
CA ASN A 32 -8.14 -17.24 9.73
C ASN A 32 -7.03 -16.18 9.55
N VAL A 33 -7.21 -15.25 8.62
CA VAL A 33 -6.18 -14.26 8.30
C VAL A 33 -6.75 -12.83 8.30
N VAL A 34 -6.00 -11.91 8.91
CA VAL A 34 -6.12 -10.48 8.65
C VAL A 34 -4.86 -10.04 7.92
N THR A 35 -4.98 -9.43 6.75
CA THR A 35 -3.82 -8.93 5.99
C THR A 35 -3.90 -7.42 5.84
N GLU A 36 -2.74 -6.76 5.89
CA GLU A 36 -2.62 -5.40 5.38
C GLU A 36 -3.03 -5.33 3.91
N LYS A 37 -3.40 -4.13 3.46
CA LYS A 37 -3.66 -3.87 2.04
C LYS A 37 -2.33 -3.62 1.30
N PRO A 38 -2.25 -3.92 -0.01
CA PRO A 38 -3.24 -4.63 -0.83
C PRO A 38 -3.32 -6.12 -0.43
N MET A 39 -4.36 -6.84 -0.83
CA MET A 39 -4.44 -8.29 -0.56
C MET A 39 -3.19 -9.03 -1.08
N THR A 40 -2.74 -8.67 -2.29
CA THR A 40 -1.45 -9.00 -2.91
C THR A 40 -1.32 -8.14 -4.19
N ILE A 41 -0.29 -8.34 -5.01
CA ILE A 41 -0.03 -7.51 -6.20
C ILE A 41 -0.73 -8.04 -7.47
N PRO A 42 -0.40 -9.23 -8.00
CA PRO A 42 -0.96 -9.70 -9.26
C PRO A 42 -2.32 -10.35 -9.04
N ALA A 43 -3.25 -10.15 -9.97
CA ALA A 43 -4.59 -10.72 -9.91
C ALA A 43 -4.58 -12.27 -9.80
N GLU A 44 -3.63 -12.94 -10.43
CA GLU A 44 -3.46 -14.40 -10.32
C GLU A 44 -3.22 -14.84 -8.87
N LYS A 45 -2.39 -14.09 -8.11
CA LYS A 45 -2.15 -14.39 -6.70
C LYS A 45 -3.39 -14.12 -5.85
N CYS A 46 -4.20 -13.11 -6.18
CA CYS A 46 -5.52 -12.92 -5.55
C CYS A 46 -6.41 -14.15 -5.78
N SER A 47 -6.48 -14.67 -7.02
CA SER A 47 -7.25 -15.88 -7.34
C SER A 47 -6.77 -17.10 -6.55
N ASN A 48 -5.45 -17.23 -6.31
CA ASN A 48 -4.90 -18.31 -5.49
C ASN A 48 -5.33 -18.19 -4.00
N ILE A 49 -5.37 -16.97 -3.45
CA ILE A 49 -5.89 -16.72 -2.10
C ILE A 49 -7.37 -17.11 -2.01
N LEU A 50 -8.19 -16.70 -3.00
CA LEU A 50 -9.61 -17.03 -3.04
C LEU A 50 -9.84 -18.55 -3.15
N ARG A 51 -8.99 -19.26 -3.90
CA ARG A 51 -9.03 -20.72 -3.96
C ARG A 51 -8.75 -21.33 -2.59
N ALA A 52 -7.69 -20.90 -1.91
CA ALA A 52 -7.36 -21.39 -0.57
C ALA A 52 -8.48 -21.11 0.45
N VAL A 53 -9.13 -19.95 0.38
CA VAL A 53 -10.32 -19.63 1.17
C VAL A 53 -11.44 -20.66 0.93
N ASN A 54 -11.75 -20.95 -0.34
CA ASN A 54 -12.79 -21.92 -0.69
C ASN A 54 -12.45 -23.35 -0.25
N GLU A 55 -11.19 -23.77 -0.41
CA GLU A 55 -10.72 -25.12 -0.05
C GLU A 55 -10.68 -25.36 1.46
N THR A 56 -10.32 -24.32 2.23
CA THR A 56 -10.18 -24.43 3.70
C THR A 56 -11.47 -24.07 4.46
N GLY A 57 -12.37 -23.32 3.84
CA GLY A 57 -13.57 -22.77 4.51
C GLY A 57 -13.26 -21.67 5.52
N LEU A 58 -12.02 -21.14 5.53
CA LEU A 58 -11.56 -20.10 6.46
C LEU A 58 -11.64 -18.71 5.83
N ASN A 59 -11.51 -17.67 6.66
CA ASN A 59 -11.73 -16.30 6.23
C ASN A 59 -10.44 -15.49 6.09
N VAL A 60 -10.42 -14.61 5.10
CA VAL A 60 -9.40 -13.55 4.94
C VAL A 60 -10.09 -12.19 5.04
N ARG A 61 -9.57 -11.32 5.92
CA ARG A 61 -9.96 -9.91 6.01
C ARG A 61 -8.82 -9.03 5.55
N VAL A 62 -9.07 -8.16 4.57
CA VAL A 62 -8.13 -7.13 4.15
C VAL A 62 -8.36 -5.85 4.96
N ALA A 63 -7.30 -5.28 5.53
CA ALA A 63 -7.36 -4.12 6.41
C ALA A 63 -7.54 -2.80 5.64
N PHE A 64 -8.70 -2.60 5.00
CA PHE A 64 -9.09 -1.30 4.44
C PHE A 64 -9.57 -0.32 5.53
N ASN A 65 -8.64 0.08 6.39
CA ASN A 65 -8.91 0.96 7.54
C ASN A 65 -9.53 2.32 7.14
N TYR A 66 -9.26 2.82 5.94
CA TYR A 66 -9.79 4.09 5.43
C TYR A 66 -11.32 4.18 5.44
N ARG A 67 -12.03 3.04 5.34
CA ARG A 67 -13.50 3.02 5.44
C ARG A 67 -14.01 3.58 6.79
N TRP A 68 -13.21 3.41 7.85
CA TRP A 68 -13.60 3.73 9.23
C TRP A 68 -13.14 5.10 9.70
N GLY A 69 -12.47 5.89 8.86
CA GLY A 69 -12.19 7.28 9.19
C GLY A 69 -13.46 8.12 9.19
N ASP A 70 -13.55 9.10 10.09
CA ASP A 70 -14.76 9.93 10.31
C ASP A 70 -15.33 10.48 9.00
N GLY A 71 -14.48 11.06 8.16
CA GLY A 71 -14.89 11.60 6.85
C GLY A 71 -15.46 10.53 5.92
N ALA A 72 -14.77 9.40 5.78
CA ALA A 72 -15.19 8.34 4.85
C ALA A 72 -16.48 7.64 5.30
N SER A 73 -16.61 7.35 6.59
CA SER A 73 -17.83 6.79 7.16
C SER A 73 -19.01 7.75 7.06
N ARG A 74 -18.78 9.07 7.28
CA ARG A 74 -19.83 10.08 7.12
C ARG A 74 -20.33 10.18 5.68
N VAL A 75 -19.43 10.14 4.70
CA VAL A 75 -19.80 10.11 3.28
C VAL A 75 -20.67 8.88 3.00
N LYS A 76 -20.28 7.68 3.46
CA LYS A 76 -21.07 6.46 3.27
C LYS A 76 -22.50 6.59 3.81
N GLU A 77 -22.64 7.19 4.99
CA GLU A 77 -23.95 7.43 5.63
C GLU A 77 -24.81 8.42 4.85
N LEU A 78 -24.22 9.52 4.35
CA LEU A 78 -24.96 10.52 3.57
C LEU A 78 -25.44 9.95 2.24
N LEU A 79 -24.59 9.17 1.57
CA LEU A 79 -24.91 8.50 0.31
C LEU A 79 -26.06 7.51 0.46
N SER A 80 -26.15 6.78 1.58
CA SER A 80 -27.23 5.82 1.80
C SER A 80 -28.58 6.46 2.15
N LYS A 81 -28.60 7.75 2.51
CA LYS A 81 -29.79 8.42 3.03
C LYS A 81 -30.38 9.51 2.13
N SER A 82 -29.54 10.29 1.41
CA SER A 82 -29.94 11.69 1.15
C SER A 82 -29.77 12.21 -0.28
N ILE A 83 -29.08 11.50 -1.19
CA ILE A 83 -28.70 12.11 -2.48
C ILE A 83 -29.34 11.47 -3.72
N GLY A 84 -30.13 10.39 -3.55
CA GLY A 84 -30.63 9.60 -4.68
C GLY A 84 -29.51 8.78 -5.36
N PRO A 85 -29.71 8.34 -6.61
CA PRO A 85 -28.72 7.56 -7.35
C PRO A 85 -27.43 8.35 -7.62
N VAL A 86 -26.28 7.71 -7.43
CA VAL A 86 -24.98 8.28 -7.80
C VAL A 86 -24.79 8.17 -9.31
N HIS A 87 -24.72 9.30 -9.99
CA HIS A 87 -24.47 9.35 -11.44
C HIS A 87 -23.01 9.64 -11.81
N HIS A 88 -22.27 10.33 -10.94
CA HIS A 88 -20.89 10.73 -11.19
C HIS A 88 -20.11 10.83 -9.87
N VAL A 89 -18.85 10.38 -9.90
CA VAL A 89 -17.90 10.54 -8.79
C VAL A 89 -16.62 11.14 -9.37
N SER A 90 -16.20 12.28 -8.82
CA SER A 90 -14.88 12.84 -9.05
C SER A 90 -14.06 12.68 -7.77
N PHE A 91 -12.89 12.06 -7.89
CA PHE A 91 -12.00 11.81 -6.76
C PHE A 91 -10.59 12.26 -7.13
N GLN A 92 -10.07 13.23 -6.39
CA GLN A 92 -8.70 13.73 -6.54
C GLN A 92 -7.95 13.53 -5.23
N TYR A 93 -6.76 12.95 -5.33
CA TYR A 93 -5.88 12.75 -4.18
C TYR A 93 -4.48 13.24 -4.53
N LEU A 94 -4.04 14.25 -3.80
CA LEU A 94 -2.75 14.90 -3.96
C LEU A 94 -1.90 14.54 -2.74
N LEU A 95 -0.63 14.25 -2.98
CA LEU A 95 0.35 14.00 -1.93
C LEU A 95 1.23 15.24 -1.79
N ASP A 96 1.56 15.58 -0.56
CA ASP A 96 2.63 16.52 -0.28
C ASP A 96 4.00 15.85 -0.51
N THR A 97 5.04 16.66 -0.35
CA THR A 97 6.44 16.25 -0.51
C THR A 97 6.81 15.10 0.42
N ASP A 98 6.48 15.20 1.70
CA ASP A 98 6.88 14.22 2.72
C ASP A 98 6.25 12.85 2.47
N HIS A 99 4.92 12.80 2.33
CA HIS A 99 4.18 11.57 2.11
C HIS A 99 4.51 10.97 0.73
N GLY A 100 4.66 11.82 -0.30
CA GLY A 100 5.09 11.38 -1.62
C GLY A 100 6.48 10.73 -1.61
N ALA A 101 7.44 11.36 -0.91
CA ALA A 101 8.81 10.88 -0.80
C ALA A 101 8.90 9.53 -0.13
N ASP A 102 8.11 9.29 0.93
CA ASP A 102 8.17 8.07 1.74
C ASP A 102 7.93 6.77 0.93
N TYR A 103 7.25 6.85 -0.22
CA TYR A 103 7.10 5.73 -1.18
C TYR A 103 8.36 5.48 -2.03
N PHE A 104 9.18 6.50 -2.26
CA PHE A 104 10.37 6.44 -3.11
C PHE A 104 11.67 6.21 -2.34
N ARG A 105 11.67 6.39 -1.01
CA ARG A 105 12.82 6.11 -0.13
C ARG A 105 13.02 4.64 0.22
N ARG A 106 12.05 3.78 -0.10
CA ARG A 106 11.93 2.43 0.48
C ARG A 106 11.58 1.38 -0.56
N TRP A 107 11.41 0.13 -0.12
CA TRP A 107 11.04 -1.00 -0.98
C TRP A 107 9.80 -0.74 -1.84
N HIS A 108 8.88 0.12 -1.39
CA HIS A 108 7.68 0.54 -2.13
C HIS A 108 8.00 1.04 -3.55
N ARG A 109 9.17 1.66 -3.74
CA ARG A 109 9.63 2.17 -5.02
C ARG A 109 9.83 1.07 -6.06
N ASN A 110 10.09 -0.16 -5.61
CA ASN A 110 10.29 -1.32 -6.46
C ASN A 110 8.95 -1.97 -6.80
N LYS A 111 8.57 -1.91 -8.08
CA LYS A 111 7.31 -2.50 -8.57
C LYS A 111 7.14 -3.99 -8.23
N VAL A 112 8.24 -4.75 -8.21
CA VAL A 112 8.18 -6.18 -7.88
C VAL A 112 7.64 -6.37 -6.45
N ASN A 113 7.92 -5.42 -5.57
CA ASN A 113 7.58 -5.49 -4.16
C ASN A 113 6.21 -4.86 -3.84
N SER A 114 5.73 -3.90 -4.66
CA SER A 114 4.54 -3.07 -4.34
C SER A 114 3.43 -3.06 -5.40
N GLY A 115 3.70 -3.51 -6.62
CA GLY A 115 2.77 -3.33 -7.75
C GLY A 115 2.68 -1.89 -8.24
N GLY A 116 3.45 -0.97 -7.66
CA GLY A 116 3.39 0.46 -7.93
C GLY A 116 2.29 1.18 -7.13
N LEU A 117 2.25 2.52 -7.23
CA LEU A 117 1.37 3.36 -6.43
C LEU A 117 -0.12 3.12 -6.68
N LEU A 118 -0.51 2.66 -7.87
CA LEU A 118 -1.92 2.31 -8.12
C LEU A 118 -2.38 1.11 -7.27
N ILE A 119 -1.48 0.15 -7.04
CA ILE A 119 -1.76 -1.02 -6.20
C ILE A 119 -1.48 -0.69 -4.74
N HIS A 120 -0.27 -0.27 -4.40
CA HIS A 120 0.13 -0.04 -3.01
C HIS A 120 -0.65 1.09 -2.31
N LYS A 121 -0.86 2.21 -3.00
CA LYS A 121 -1.51 3.40 -2.42
C LYS A 121 -2.96 3.53 -2.87
N ALA A 122 -3.22 3.52 -4.17
CA ALA A 122 -4.54 3.81 -4.70
C ALA A 122 -5.56 2.67 -4.50
N THR A 123 -5.13 1.48 -4.04
CA THR A 123 -6.08 0.44 -3.58
C THR A 123 -7.06 0.98 -2.54
N HIS A 124 -6.64 1.87 -1.63
CA HIS A 124 -7.56 2.55 -0.70
C HIS A 124 -8.61 3.39 -1.41
N HIS A 125 -8.24 4.08 -2.49
CA HIS A 125 -9.15 4.99 -3.20
C HIS A 125 -10.16 4.20 -4.03
N PHE A 126 -9.72 3.15 -4.73
CA PHE A 126 -10.62 2.25 -5.45
C PHE A 126 -11.57 1.54 -4.48
N ASP A 127 -11.04 1.08 -3.34
CA ASP A 127 -11.84 0.50 -2.27
C ASP A 127 -12.91 1.46 -1.74
N LEU A 128 -12.53 2.71 -1.43
CA LEU A 128 -13.46 3.73 -0.94
C LEU A 128 -14.55 4.06 -1.96
N ILE A 129 -14.20 4.25 -3.23
CA ILE A 129 -15.19 4.57 -4.28
C ILE A 129 -16.18 3.40 -4.43
N ASN A 130 -15.68 2.17 -4.50
CA ASN A 130 -16.53 0.98 -4.58
C ASN A 130 -17.42 0.84 -3.34
N TRP A 131 -16.85 1.09 -2.15
CA TRP A 131 -17.57 1.02 -0.90
C TRP A 131 -18.64 2.10 -0.77
N TRP A 132 -18.34 3.34 -1.13
CA TRP A 132 -19.29 4.46 -1.12
C TRP A 132 -20.45 4.23 -2.08
N THR A 133 -20.14 3.87 -3.33
CA THR A 133 -21.14 3.66 -4.38
C THR A 133 -21.86 2.32 -4.28
N ASN A 134 -21.34 1.38 -3.48
CA ASN A 134 -21.80 -0.01 -3.44
C ASN A 134 -21.80 -0.66 -4.83
N SER A 135 -20.79 -0.36 -5.63
CA SER A 135 -20.66 -0.79 -7.02
C SER A 135 -19.21 -1.15 -7.35
N VAL A 136 -19.02 -1.83 -8.47
CA VAL A 136 -17.71 -2.17 -9.05
C VAL A 136 -17.67 -1.70 -10.50
N PRO A 137 -16.51 -1.29 -11.01
CA PRO A 137 -16.42 -0.78 -12.38
C PRO A 137 -16.57 -1.91 -13.41
N ASP A 138 -17.37 -1.68 -14.45
CA ASP A 138 -17.44 -2.55 -15.64
C ASP A 138 -16.26 -2.33 -16.59
N THR A 139 -15.73 -1.10 -16.63
CA THR A 139 -14.60 -0.73 -17.49
C THR A 139 -13.71 0.28 -16.80
N VAL A 140 -12.40 0.14 -16.98
CA VAL A 140 -11.39 1.02 -16.41
C VAL A 140 -10.43 1.50 -17.50
N TYR A 141 -10.02 2.77 -17.40
CA TYR A 141 -8.97 3.36 -18.23
C TYR A 141 -8.04 4.18 -17.32
N GLY A 142 -6.74 4.12 -17.59
CA GLY A 142 -5.75 4.80 -16.76
C GLY A 142 -4.53 5.25 -17.57
N ILE A 143 -4.04 6.44 -17.24
CA ILE A 143 -2.80 7.01 -17.78
C ILE A 143 -1.92 7.49 -16.63
N GLY A 144 -0.60 7.35 -16.79
CA GLY A 144 0.33 7.69 -15.72
C GLY A 144 1.78 7.74 -16.19
N LYS A 145 2.54 8.65 -15.58
CA LYS A 145 3.96 8.88 -15.85
C LYS A 145 4.70 9.11 -14.53
N LEU A 146 5.96 8.66 -14.44
CA LEU A 146 6.88 9.18 -13.41
C LEU A 146 7.32 10.58 -13.81
N ALA A 147 6.77 11.58 -13.14
CA ALA A 147 7.04 12.97 -13.46
C ALA A 147 8.25 13.55 -12.70
N PHE A 148 8.46 13.14 -11.44
CA PHE A 148 9.34 13.85 -10.52
C PHE A 148 10.47 12.99 -9.93
N TYR A 149 10.15 11.88 -9.25
CA TYR A 149 11.13 11.03 -8.56
C TYR A 149 11.98 10.17 -9.51
N GLY A 150 13.14 9.72 -9.04
CA GLY A 150 14.05 8.80 -9.73
C GLY A 150 15.05 9.43 -10.73
N ASN A 151 15.85 8.56 -11.36
CA ASN A 151 17.03 8.97 -12.14
C ASN A 151 16.72 9.46 -13.58
N LYS A 152 15.52 9.21 -14.11
CA LYS A 152 15.15 9.52 -15.50
C LYS A 152 14.56 10.93 -15.65
N GLY A 153 15.42 11.93 -15.84
CA GLY A 153 15.13 13.20 -16.52
C GLY A 153 13.95 14.03 -16.02
N GLY A 154 13.54 13.89 -14.75
CA GLY A 154 12.54 14.76 -14.12
C GLY A 154 13.11 16.15 -13.80
N PRO A 155 12.27 17.12 -13.36
CA PRO A 155 12.71 18.47 -12.99
C PRO A 155 13.60 18.51 -11.75
N ALA A 156 13.79 17.39 -11.05
CA ALA A 156 14.41 17.33 -9.73
C ALA A 156 15.94 17.22 -9.75
N GLN A 157 16.63 17.81 -10.74
CA GLN A 157 18.10 17.76 -10.78
C GLN A 157 18.75 18.49 -9.59
N GLU A 158 18.09 19.53 -9.08
CA GLU A 158 18.54 20.37 -7.97
C GLU A 158 18.47 19.66 -6.61
N TYR A 159 17.50 18.76 -6.41
CA TYR A 159 17.25 18.10 -5.11
C TYR A 159 18.01 16.78 -4.91
N ARG A 160 18.94 16.46 -5.82
CA ARG A 160 19.75 15.23 -5.75
C ARG A 160 20.88 15.30 -4.72
N SER A 161 21.28 16.49 -4.31
CA SER A 161 22.29 16.66 -3.26
C SER A 161 21.66 16.42 -1.89
N LEU A 162 22.40 15.74 -1.00
CA LEU A 162 22.11 15.68 0.43
C LEU A 162 22.61 16.97 1.09
N SER A 163 21.95 18.10 0.80
CA SER A 163 22.19 19.41 1.41
C SER A 163 21.13 19.71 2.47
N GLU A 164 21.44 20.55 3.47
CA GLU A 164 20.49 20.97 4.52
C GLU A 164 19.17 21.57 3.96
N ASP A 165 19.21 22.13 2.74
CA ASP A 165 18.02 22.67 2.06
C ASP A 165 17.20 21.61 1.29
N ASN A 166 17.52 20.31 1.40
CA ASN A 166 16.83 19.28 0.65
C ASN A 166 15.46 18.96 1.30
N PRO A 167 14.32 19.26 0.65
CA PRO A 167 12.99 18.97 1.20
C PRO A 167 12.69 17.46 1.28
N PHE A 168 13.57 16.63 0.71
CA PHE A 168 13.56 15.17 0.80
C PHE A 168 14.64 14.65 1.74
N GLU A 169 15.18 15.42 2.68
CA GLU A 169 15.95 14.81 3.76
C GLU A 169 15.01 14.14 4.79
N LEU A 170 15.47 13.05 5.42
CA LEU A 170 14.75 12.41 6.52
C LEU A 170 15.77 11.97 7.57
N ASP A 171 15.87 12.75 8.65
CA ASP A 171 16.70 12.41 9.79
C ASP A 171 15.96 11.44 10.73
N LEU A 172 16.37 10.17 10.69
CA LEU A 172 15.81 9.13 11.57
C LEU A 172 16.29 9.28 13.02
N SER A 173 17.33 10.07 13.28
CA SER A 173 17.84 10.33 14.63
C SER A 173 17.13 11.51 15.33
N SER A 174 16.31 12.26 14.60
CA SER A 174 15.59 13.45 15.09
C SER A 174 14.62 13.19 16.25
N SER A 175 14.23 11.93 16.48
CA SER A 175 13.41 11.53 17.63
C SER A 175 13.72 10.10 18.06
N ASP A 176 13.57 9.83 19.37
CA ASP A 176 13.71 8.48 19.93
C ASP A 176 12.75 7.48 19.26
N GLN A 177 11.57 7.93 18.84
CA GLN A 177 10.60 7.08 18.15
C GLN A 177 11.09 6.66 16.76
N LEU A 178 11.53 7.60 15.92
CA LEU A 178 12.04 7.27 14.58
C LEU A 178 13.33 6.46 14.67
N LYS A 179 14.18 6.81 15.63
CA LYS A 179 15.44 6.12 15.87
C LYS A 179 15.19 4.67 16.27
N GLY A 180 14.34 4.44 17.27
CA GLY A 180 14.02 3.09 17.76
C GLY A 180 13.26 2.24 16.75
N LEU A 181 12.35 2.83 15.97
CA LEU A 181 11.57 2.07 14.97
C LEU A 181 12.38 1.72 13.72
N TYR A 182 13.34 2.55 13.33
CA TYR A 182 14.01 2.42 12.04
C TYR A 182 15.54 2.33 12.17
N LEU A 183 16.19 3.38 12.69
CA LEU A 183 17.65 3.48 12.67
C LEU A 183 18.33 2.37 13.48
N ASP A 184 17.83 2.11 14.69
CA ASP A 184 18.38 1.07 15.57
C ASP A 184 18.02 -0.35 15.09
N ALA A 185 17.00 -0.48 14.23
CA ALA A 185 16.57 -1.75 13.65
C ALA A 185 17.36 -2.17 12.40
N GLU A 186 17.97 -1.21 11.68
CA GLU A 186 18.67 -1.48 10.41
C GLU A 186 19.71 -2.62 10.46
N PRO A 187 20.51 -2.81 11.53
CA PRO A 187 21.47 -3.91 11.60
C PRO A 187 20.82 -5.30 11.60
N TYR A 188 19.54 -5.40 11.96
CA TYR A 188 18.83 -6.67 12.13
C TYR A 188 18.05 -7.09 10.88
N ASP A 189 17.48 -6.12 10.14
CA ASP A 189 16.61 -6.39 8.98
C ASP A 189 17.10 -5.77 7.66
N GLY A 190 18.11 -4.90 7.71
CA GLY A 190 18.62 -4.16 6.56
C GLY A 190 17.64 -3.13 5.99
N TYR A 191 16.56 -2.80 6.69
CA TYR A 191 15.52 -1.90 6.23
C TYR A 191 15.97 -0.44 6.33
N ARG A 192 16.42 0.12 5.20
CA ARG A 192 16.80 1.53 5.10
C ARG A 192 15.61 2.41 4.73
N ARG A 193 15.20 3.30 5.63
CA ARG A 193 14.03 4.19 5.42
C ARG A 193 14.36 5.53 4.76
N ASN A 194 15.57 6.05 4.95
CA ASN A 194 15.99 7.39 4.51
C ASN A 194 16.75 7.40 3.18
N GLN A 195 16.46 6.47 2.26
CA GLN A 195 17.19 6.44 0.97
C GLN A 195 16.84 7.65 0.10
N ASP A 196 17.78 8.04 -0.76
CA ASP A 196 17.57 9.08 -1.76
C ASP A 196 16.45 8.68 -2.74
N VAL A 197 15.43 9.53 -2.86
CA VAL A 197 14.26 9.35 -3.72
C VAL A 197 14.58 9.49 -5.22
N PHE A 198 15.78 9.96 -5.57
CA PHE A 198 16.27 10.11 -6.94
C PHE A 198 17.30 9.05 -7.37
N SER A 199 17.88 8.31 -6.43
CA SER A 199 18.85 7.23 -6.67
C SER A 199 18.31 6.12 -7.57
N GLU A 200 19.16 5.49 -8.39
CA GLU A 200 18.73 4.49 -9.37
C GLU A 200 17.91 3.33 -8.76
N GLY A 201 16.79 2.96 -9.41
CA GLY A 201 15.91 1.90 -8.93
C GLY A 201 14.87 1.44 -9.96
N LYS A 202 14.22 0.30 -9.70
CA LYS A 202 13.08 -0.19 -10.51
C LYS A 202 11.80 0.54 -10.14
N PHE A 203 11.68 1.79 -10.57
CA PHE A 203 10.61 2.69 -10.14
C PHE A 203 9.19 2.30 -10.57
N ILE A 204 8.25 2.88 -9.85
CA ILE A 204 6.79 2.71 -9.92
C ILE A 204 6.14 3.07 -11.27
N SER A 205 6.84 3.56 -12.30
CA SER A 205 6.16 4.03 -13.52
C SER A 205 6.12 3.10 -14.72
N ARG A 206 5.07 3.33 -15.52
CA ARG A 206 4.45 2.54 -16.59
C ARG A 206 3.20 1.81 -16.08
N ILE A 207 2.06 2.47 -16.26
CA ILE A 207 0.83 1.77 -16.62
C ILE A 207 1.10 1.18 -18.02
N ARG A 208 0.93 -0.12 -18.17
CA ARG A 208 0.81 -0.74 -19.50
C ARG A 208 -0.66 -1.03 -19.71
#